data_AF-A0A1X9T3V9-F1
#
_entry.id   AF-A0A1X9T3V9-F1
#
_cell.length_a   1.000
_cell.length_b   1.000
_cell.length_c   1.000
_cell.angle_alpha   90.00
_cell.angle_beta   90.00
_cell.angle_gamma   90.00
#
_symmetry.space_group_name_H-M   'P 1'
#
loop_
_entity.id
_entity.type
_entity.pdbx_description
1 polymer ?
#
loop_
_entity_poly.entity_id
_entity_poly.type
_entity_poly.pdbx_seq_one_letter_code
_entity_poly.pdbx_strand_id
1 'polypeptide(L)'
;MYKRVTKWVLTIGAICVLYIGVEIILLYNRHPTLYSTVKRLQAHAPEIEAYGEKWTYTDTENVDEKKLEKFTEGEGAYKDQMYFFSGRPGTPANIYIKKQGTEYYRYMRSTFIFFHGVG
;
A
#
# COMPACT_ATOMS: atom_id res chain seq x y z
N MET A 1 -25.59 -29.47 -23.73
CA MET A 1 -24.71 -29.11 -22.60
C MET A 1 -23.52 -28.23 -22.99
N TYR A 2 -22.76 -28.59 -24.03
CA TYR A 2 -21.52 -27.90 -24.43
C TYR A 2 -21.65 -26.36 -24.59
N LYS A 3 -22.63 -25.87 -25.37
CA LYS A 3 -22.86 -24.43 -25.58
C LYS A 3 -23.17 -23.64 -24.29
N ARG A 4 -23.74 -24.30 -23.28
CA ARG A 4 -24.06 -23.66 -21.99
C ARG A 4 -22.79 -23.52 -21.15
N VAL A 5 -21.94 -24.55 -21.16
CA VAL A 5 -20.62 -24.54 -20.50
C VAL A 5 -19.71 -23.49 -21.13
N THR A 6 -19.65 -23.39 -22.47
CA THR A 6 -18.81 -22.39 -23.16
C THR A 6 -19.22 -20.95 -22.81
N LYS A 7 -20.53 -20.67 -22.69
CA LYS A 7 -21.00 -19.35 -22.24
C LYS A 7 -20.54 -19.02 -20.82
N TRP A 8 -20.67 -19.96 -19.89
CA TRP A 8 -20.21 -19.76 -18.51
C TRP A 8 -18.69 -19.56 -18.42
N VAL A 9 -17.91 -20.33 -19.18
CA VAL A 9 -16.44 -20.17 -19.23
C VAL A 9 -16.07 -18.77 -19.75
N LEU A 10 -16.72 -18.30 -20.82
CA LEU A 10 -16.49 -16.94 -21.35
C LEU A 10 -16.89 -15.85 -20.35
N THR A 11 -18.02 -16.00 -19.67
CA THR A 11 -18.47 -15.06 -18.64
C THR A 11 -17.49 -14.99 -17.47
N ILE A 12 -17.04 -16.15 -16.97
CA ILE A 12 -16.03 -16.20 -15.90
C ILE A 12 -14.72 -15.55 -16.36
N GLY A 13 -14.27 -15.87 -17.57
CA GLY A 13 -13.07 -15.25 -18.16
C GLY A 13 -13.18 -13.74 -18.24
N ALA A 14 -14.31 -13.20 -18.70
CA ALA A 14 -14.54 -11.76 -18.76
C ALA A 14 -14.52 -11.10 -17.37
N ILE A 15 -15.14 -11.74 -16.36
CA ILE A 15 -15.10 -11.27 -14.97
C ILE A 15 -13.67 -11.25 -14.44
N CYS A 16 -12.88 -12.30 -14.70
CA CYS A 16 -11.47 -12.35 -14.29
C CYS A 16 -10.66 -11.22 -14.93
N VAL A 17 -10.85 -10.94 -16.21
CA VAL A 17 -10.16 -9.83 -16.90
C VAL A 17 -10.55 -8.47 -16.31
N LEU A 18 -11.84 -8.24 -16.05
CA LEU A 18 -12.30 -7.00 -15.42
C LEU A 18 -11.70 -6.83 -14.02
N TYR A 19 -11.71 -7.89 -13.21
CA TYR A 19 -11.12 -7.88 -11.88
C TYR A 19 -9.61 -7.57 -11.92
N ILE A 20 -8.85 -8.22 -12.82
CA ILE A 20 -7.42 -7.93 -13.01
C ILE A 20 -7.21 -6.48 -13.44
N GLY A 21 -8.06 -5.95 -14.32
CA GLY A 21 -8.02 -4.55 -14.74
C GLY A 21 -8.18 -3.58 -13.57
N VAL A 22 -9.14 -3.85 -12.67
CA VAL A 22 -9.36 -3.04 -11.46
C VAL A 22 -8.15 -3.11 -10.51
N GLU A 23 -7.61 -4.30 -10.28
CA GLU A 23 -6.40 -4.47 -9.45
C GLU A 23 -5.20 -3.70 -10.00
N ILE A 24 -5.01 -3.69 -11.33
CA ILE A 24 -3.94 -2.92 -11.98
C ILE A 24 -4.14 -1.41 -11.78
N ILE A 25 -5.37 -0.90 -11.93
CA ILE A 25 -5.68 0.52 -11.72
C ILE A 25 -5.41 0.93 -10.26
N LEU A 26 -5.85 0.11 -9.30
CA LEU A 26 -5.64 0.38 -7.88
C LEU A 26 -4.15 0.33 -7.51
N LEU A 27 -3.39 -0.61 -8.08
CA LEU A 27 -1.95 -0.72 -7.88
C LEU A 27 -1.21 0.48 -8.46
N TYR A 28 -1.60 0.97 -9.64
CA TYR A 28 -1.06 2.20 -10.23
C TYR A 28 -1.29 3.40 -9.31
N ASN A 29 -2.48 3.50 -8.74
CA ASN A 29 -2.84 4.55 -7.79
C ASN A 29 -2.33 4.29 -6.36
N ARG A 30 -1.54 3.23 -6.13
CA ARG A 30 -0.99 2.83 -4.82
C ARG A 30 -2.05 2.70 -3.72
N HIS A 31 -3.26 2.28 -4.08
CA HIS A 31 -4.25 1.85 -3.09
C HIS A 31 -3.95 0.42 -2.61
N PRO A 32 -4.40 0.06 -1.40
CA PRO A 32 -4.34 -1.33 -0.95
C PRO A 32 -5.13 -2.22 -1.92
N THR A 33 -4.44 -3.18 -2.51
CA THR A 33 -5.00 -4.20 -3.40
C THR A 33 -4.96 -5.56 -2.75
N LEU A 34 -5.61 -6.56 -3.36
CA LEU A 34 -5.44 -7.94 -2.93
C LEU A 34 -3.98 -8.39 -3.07
N TYR A 35 -3.27 -7.95 -4.13
CA TYR A 35 -1.84 -8.20 -4.26
C TYR A 35 -1.01 -7.64 -3.09
N SER A 36 -1.17 -6.36 -2.74
CA SER A 36 -0.41 -5.77 -1.64
C SER A 36 -0.78 -6.38 -0.29
N THR A 37 -2.04 -6.77 -0.11
CA THR A 37 -2.52 -7.44 1.10
C THR A 37 -1.89 -8.82 1.25
N VAL A 38 -1.87 -9.62 0.17
CA VAL A 38 -1.21 -10.93 0.18
C VAL A 38 0.29 -10.77 0.45
N LYS A 39 0.96 -9.82 -0.21
CA LYS A 39 2.39 -9.56 0.01
C LYS A 39 2.67 -9.14 1.46
N ARG A 40 1.80 -8.31 2.06
CA ARG A 40 1.86 -7.90 3.47
C ARG A 40 1.76 -9.10 4.39
N LEU A 41 0.77 -9.96 4.17
CA LEU A 41 0.55 -11.17 4.97
C LEU A 41 1.71 -12.14 4.86
N GLN A 42 2.26 -12.35 3.66
CA GLN A 42 3.46 -13.18 3.45
C GLN A 42 4.68 -12.63 4.22
N ALA A 43 4.85 -11.31 4.23
CA ALA A 43 5.92 -10.64 4.97
C ALA A 43 5.66 -10.53 6.49
N HIS A 44 4.50 -11.01 6.96
CA HIS A 44 4.00 -10.83 8.33
C HIS A 44 4.04 -9.36 8.77
N ALA A 45 3.85 -8.45 7.81
CA ALA A 45 3.94 -7.03 8.04
C ALA A 45 2.63 -6.50 8.64
N PRO A 46 2.69 -5.56 9.60
CA PRO A 46 1.49 -5.01 10.24
C PRO A 46 0.63 -4.23 9.24
N GLU A 47 -0.66 -4.14 9.52
CA GLU A 47 -1.51 -3.16 8.85
C GLU A 47 -1.31 -1.79 9.51
N ILE A 48 -1.24 -0.74 8.70
CA ILE A 48 -0.98 0.62 9.18
C ILE A 48 -1.98 1.59 8.59
N GLU A 49 -2.32 2.59 9.38
CA GLU A 49 -3.27 3.65 9.03
C GLU A 49 -2.67 5.00 9.39
N ALA A 50 -2.91 6.00 8.56
CA ALA A 50 -2.60 7.40 8.83
C ALA A 50 -3.42 8.28 7.90
N TYR A 51 -3.84 9.45 8.39
CA TYR A 51 -4.75 10.37 7.69
C TYR A 51 -6.10 9.72 7.33
N GLY A 52 -6.61 8.83 8.20
CA GLY A 52 -7.85 8.08 7.96
C GLY A 52 -7.78 7.07 6.81
N GLU A 53 -6.60 6.78 6.27
CA GLU A 53 -6.40 5.85 5.14
C GLU A 53 -5.48 4.69 5.52
N LYS A 54 -5.77 3.50 4.98
CA LYS A 54 -4.86 2.35 5.02
C LYS A 54 -3.74 2.52 4.02
N TRP A 55 -2.50 2.32 4.46
CA TRP A 55 -1.35 2.46 3.58
C TRP A 55 -0.97 1.15 2.91
N THR A 56 -0.42 1.26 1.70
CA THR A 56 -0.11 0.11 0.86
C THR A 56 1.26 -0.44 1.19
N TYR A 57 1.31 -1.66 1.73
CA TYR A 57 2.56 -2.38 1.90
C TYR A 57 3.23 -2.58 0.54
N THR A 58 4.48 -2.15 0.44
CA THR A 58 5.24 -2.22 -0.80
C THR A 58 6.30 -3.32 -0.72
N ASP A 59 7.21 -3.23 0.24
CA ASP A 59 8.26 -4.22 0.43
C ASP A 59 8.96 -4.07 1.79
N THR A 60 10.00 -4.87 2.04
CA THR A 60 11.00 -4.62 3.08
C THR A 60 12.20 -3.89 2.46
N GLU A 61 12.67 -2.84 3.11
CA GLU A 61 13.86 -2.07 2.70
C GLU A 61 14.87 -2.04 3.85
N ASN A 62 16.15 -2.24 3.53
CA ASN A 62 17.23 -2.00 4.48
C ASN A 62 17.53 -0.50 4.52
N VAL A 63 17.32 0.10 5.69
CA VAL A 63 17.60 1.51 5.93
C VAL A 63 18.95 1.61 6.65
N ASP A 64 20.03 1.66 5.86
CA ASP A 64 21.38 1.88 6.37
C ASP A 64 21.53 3.32 6.86
N GLU A 65 21.86 3.53 8.14
CA GLU A 65 22.22 4.80 8.85
C GLU A 65 21.44 6.09 8.53
N LYS A 66 20.45 6.07 7.65
CA LYS A 66 19.66 7.23 7.26
C LYS A 66 18.82 7.65 8.45
N LYS A 67 18.85 8.94 8.76
CA LYS A 67 18.11 9.52 9.88
C LYS A 67 16.61 9.48 9.57
N LEU A 68 15.95 8.46 10.10
CA LEU A 68 14.50 8.37 10.14
C LEU A 68 13.94 9.30 11.21
N GLU A 69 12.87 10.00 10.89
CA GLU A 69 12.11 10.82 11.83
C GLU A 69 10.83 10.11 12.24
N LYS A 70 10.38 10.33 13.50
CA LYS A 70 9.14 9.73 14.01
C LYS A 70 7.95 10.37 13.31
N PHE A 71 7.04 9.54 12.81
CA PHE A 71 5.80 9.98 12.19
C PHE A 71 4.70 10.10 13.24
N THR A 72 4.13 11.29 13.41
CA THR A 72 3.17 11.60 14.49
C THR A 72 1.71 11.49 14.07
N GLU A 73 1.44 11.51 12.77
CA GLU A 73 0.08 11.41 12.19
C GLU A 73 -0.38 9.94 12.02
N GLY A 74 0.35 9.00 12.62
CA GLY A 74 0.01 7.58 12.60
C GLY A 74 -1.23 7.29 13.43
N GLU A 75 -2.03 6.33 12.97
CA GLU A 75 -3.25 5.87 13.62
C GLU A 75 -3.16 4.38 13.98
N GLY A 76 -4.07 3.93 14.86
CA GLY A 76 -4.14 2.53 15.28
C GLY A 76 -3.00 2.06 16.19
N ALA A 77 -2.81 0.74 16.24
CA ALA A 77 -1.91 0.08 17.19
C ALA A 77 -0.41 0.32 16.90
N TYR A 78 -0.06 0.67 15.67
CA TYR A 78 1.34 0.81 15.24
C TYR A 78 1.80 2.25 15.10
N LYS A 79 0.97 3.24 15.48
CA LYS A 79 1.26 4.68 15.34
C LYS A 79 2.62 5.11 15.89
N ASP A 80 3.03 4.54 17.02
CA ASP A 80 4.28 4.90 17.70
C ASP A 80 5.53 4.30 17.05
N GLN A 81 5.34 3.35 16.13
CA GLN A 81 6.39 2.61 15.44
C GLN A 81 6.52 3.03 13.96
N MET A 82 5.88 4.15 13.58
CA MET A 82 5.93 4.71 12.23
C MET A 82 7.03 5.75 12.11
N TYR A 83 7.83 5.61 11.06
CA TYR A 83 8.94 6.50 10.75
C TYR A 83 8.90 6.94 9.29
N PHE A 84 9.57 8.04 8.97
CA PHE A 84 9.68 8.53 7.60
C PHE A 84 11.04 9.21 7.36
N PHE A 85 11.39 9.40 6.09
CA PHE A 85 12.50 10.30 5.73
C PHE A 85 11.97 11.72 5.54
N SER A 86 12.53 12.67 6.27
CA SER A 86 12.26 14.08 6.04
C SER A 86 12.83 14.51 4.69
N GLY A 87 12.07 15.33 3.96
CA GLY A 87 12.45 15.73 2.60
C GLY A 87 11.38 16.50 1.84
N ARG A 88 10.11 16.47 2.29
CA ARG A 88 9.05 17.37 1.81
C ARG A 88 8.15 17.81 2.97
N PRO A 89 7.82 19.10 3.09
CA PRO A 89 6.85 19.58 4.06
C PRO A 89 5.45 19.04 3.71
N GLY A 90 4.72 18.57 4.73
CA GLY A 90 3.28 18.29 4.64
C GLY A 90 2.87 16.84 4.34
N THR A 91 3.76 15.94 3.91
CA THR A 91 3.45 14.49 3.85
C THR A 91 4.67 13.66 3.45
N PRO A 92 4.93 12.51 4.11
CA PRO A 92 5.95 11.58 3.67
C PRO A 92 5.47 10.73 2.49
N ALA A 93 6.35 10.50 1.52
CA ALA A 93 6.07 9.59 0.40
C ALA A 93 6.02 8.12 0.84
N ASN A 94 6.79 7.77 1.88
CA ASN A 94 6.84 6.43 2.44
C ASN A 94 6.85 6.48 3.97
N ILE A 95 6.15 5.53 4.59
CA ILE A 95 6.26 5.21 6.02
C ILE A 95 7.03 3.91 6.18
N TYR A 96 7.87 3.88 7.21
CA TYR A 96 8.73 2.77 7.56
C TYR A 96 8.36 2.26 8.96
N ILE A 97 8.16 0.96 9.10
CA ILE A 97 8.01 0.30 10.41
C ILE A 97 9.15 -0.67 10.60
N LYS A 98 9.79 -0.63 11.77
CA LYS A 98 10.93 -1.48 12.06
C LYS A 98 10.51 -2.96 12.06
N LYS A 99 11.24 -3.79 11.31
CA LYS A 99 11.08 -5.25 11.30
C LYS A 99 12.11 -5.89 12.23
N GLN A 100 13.39 -5.82 11.86
CA GLN A 100 14.50 -6.35 12.67
C GLN A 100 15.82 -5.69 12.22
N GLY A 101 16.71 -5.37 13.16
CA GLY A 101 17.99 -4.75 12.84
C GLY A 101 17.81 -3.43 12.08
N THR A 102 18.34 -3.37 10.85
CA THR A 102 18.22 -2.25 9.91
C THR A 102 17.12 -2.46 8.85
N GLU A 103 16.38 -3.58 8.89
CA GLU A 103 15.26 -3.84 7.99
C GLU A 103 13.97 -3.15 8.47
N TYR A 104 13.29 -2.49 7.53
CA TYR A 104 12.01 -1.83 7.75
C TYR A 104 10.98 -2.28 6.72
N TYR A 105 9.74 -2.47 7.15
CA TYR A 105 8.59 -2.57 6.28
C TYR A 105 8.28 -1.20 5.69
N ARG A 106 8.22 -1.12 4.36
CA ARG A 106 7.94 0.10 3.62
C ARG A 106 6.50 0.13 3.15
N TYR A 107 5.84 1.24 3.45
CA TYR A 107 4.48 1.54 3.05
C TYR A 107 4.46 2.81 2.22
N MET A 108 3.62 2.84 1.20
CA MET A 108 3.45 3.98 0.32
C MET A 108 1.99 4.42 0.34
N ARG A 109 1.78 5.73 0.38
CA ARG A 109 0.44 6.31 0.27
C ARG A 109 0.04 6.43 -1.21
N SER A 110 -1.26 6.30 -1.48
CA SER A 110 -1.84 6.73 -2.75
C SER A 110 -1.47 8.19 -3.04
N THR A 111 -0.76 8.42 -4.14
CA THR A 111 -0.52 9.76 -4.66
C THR A 111 -1.68 10.14 -5.57
N PHE A 112 -2.90 10.17 -5.04
CA PHE A 112 -3.85 11.10 -5.65
C PHE A 112 -3.26 12.48 -5.42
N ILE A 113 -2.89 13.14 -6.52
CA ILE A 113 -2.45 14.51 -6.54
C ILE A 113 -3.58 15.31 -5.89
N PHE A 114 -3.46 15.58 -4.59
CA PHE A 114 -4.20 16.65 -3.96
C PHE A 114 -3.59 17.92 -4.54
N PHE A 115 -4.15 18.39 -5.66
CA PHE A 115 -4.29 19.82 -5.88
C PHE A 115 -5.16 20.31 -4.70
N HIS A 116 -4.56 20.51 -3.53
CA HIS A 116 -5.09 21.50 -2.60
C HIS A 116 -5.07 22.81 -3.37
N GLY A 117 -6.26 23.40 -3.50
CA GLY A 117 -6.50 24.58 -4.28
C GLY A 117 -5.41 25.62 -4.06
N VAL A 118 -4.96 26.20 -5.17
CA VAL A 118 -4.49 27.57 -5.16
C VAL A 118 -5.69 28.40 -4.69
N GLY A 119 -5.71 28.70 -3.39
CA GLY A 119 -6.42 29.86 -2.85
C GLY A 119 -5.51 31.07 -2.97
#